data_AF-A0A6N8BWZ0-F1
#
_entry.id   AF-A0A6N8BWZ0-F1
#
_cell.length_a   1.000
_cell.length_b   1.000
_cell.length_c   1.000
_cell.angle_alpha   90.00
_cell.angle_beta   90.00
_cell.angle_gamma   90.00
#
_symmetry.space_group_name_H-M   'P 1'
#
loop_
_entity.id
_entity.type
_entity.pdbx_description
1 polymer ?
#
loop_
_entity_poly.entity_id
_entity_poly.type
_entity_poly.pdbx_seq_one_letter_code
_entity_poly.pdbx_strand_id
1 'polypeptide(L)'
;MNVIGSAPGHSLTYGADVVFTVTNTGGATAAAMTFALSNASNFDFDSGGTCVSGSTSLAAGASCTIKVRPLASADATYSGNLTVTSNNSLSAALSGTATKLNPVSLSIAATAGTPSAMNVTGPGSPAYGSNVTFTITNAAAADYTSAALGIALSNTTNFQFNGGTCTTSTTLAPGASCTAVVRPEASANTSYSGTLNVVANNAPLISLAGTAVGWTVTINALVASNSYNLDFRTLLLNAGWNGSTPVVGTVTVNGGVVVGSTSTSAYALTVQGAFPPGSSLALVNNGYIVGAGGAGSSTSLASSGSGEKGGNALYVQIPVYVSNAGVIAGGGGGGGDNSGGASWVAGSGGAGFVPGAAGIASPWQQVPNVAGNVGTLTAGGSSAQNPYDDSMGGAGGNLGQAGERGMNGGGEAGIAVIGNKNISWLAYGSILGPVE
;
A
#
# COMPACT_ATOMS: atom_id res chain seq x y z
N MET A 1 -45.98 -14.93 -41.06
CA MET A 1 -45.18 -13.86 -41.71
C MET A 1 -43.90 -13.73 -40.90
N ASN A 2 -42.78 -14.30 -41.35
CA ASN A 2 -41.59 -14.43 -40.50
C ASN A 2 -40.52 -13.41 -40.89
N VAL A 3 -39.78 -12.93 -39.88
CA VAL A 3 -38.57 -12.12 -40.05
C VAL A 3 -37.39 -12.99 -39.60
N ILE A 4 -36.39 -13.14 -40.46
CA ILE A 4 -35.18 -13.90 -40.16
C ILE A 4 -33.99 -12.97 -40.38
N GLY A 5 -33.27 -12.64 -39.31
CA GLY A 5 -32.05 -11.85 -39.40
C GLY A 5 -30.96 -12.57 -40.22
N SER A 6 -30.26 -11.82 -41.06
CA SER A 6 -29.15 -12.32 -41.87
C SER A 6 -27.76 -12.08 -41.26
N ALA A 7 -27.65 -11.27 -40.20
CA ALA A 7 -26.40 -11.04 -39.46
C ALA A 7 -26.64 -10.37 -38.07
N PRO A 8 -25.70 -10.46 -37.12
CA PRO A 8 -25.78 -9.73 -35.85
C PRO A 8 -25.70 -8.20 -36.06
N GLY A 9 -26.63 -7.45 -35.46
CA GLY A 9 -26.52 -5.98 -35.34
C GLY A 9 -27.46 -5.11 -36.18
N HIS A 10 -28.57 -5.65 -36.71
CA HIS A 10 -29.51 -4.84 -37.50
C HIS A 10 -30.49 -4.02 -36.64
N SER A 11 -30.50 -2.71 -36.86
CA SER A 11 -31.64 -1.84 -36.52
C SER A 11 -32.75 -2.06 -37.55
N LEU A 12 -33.78 -2.83 -37.18
CA LEU A 12 -34.99 -3.15 -37.98
C LEU A 12 -34.75 -4.03 -39.22
N THR A 13 -35.35 -5.23 -39.24
CA THR A 13 -35.30 -6.19 -40.36
C THR A 13 -36.71 -6.44 -40.90
N TYR A 14 -36.86 -6.46 -42.23
CA TYR A 14 -38.10 -6.82 -42.91
C TYR A 14 -38.08 -8.28 -43.37
N GLY A 15 -39.23 -8.95 -43.31
CA GLY A 15 -39.44 -10.27 -43.88
C GLY A 15 -40.07 -10.23 -45.27
N ALA A 16 -40.39 -11.40 -45.82
CA ALA A 16 -41.02 -11.49 -47.13
C ALA A 16 -42.47 -10.94 -47.13
N ASP A 17 -42.85 -10.30 -48.23
CA ASP A 17 -44.22 -9.82 -48.46
C ASP A 17 -45.22 -10.98 -48.47
N VAL A 18 -46.40 -10.73 -47.90
CA VAL A 18 -47.61 -11.52 -48.14
C VAL A 18 -48.59 -10.67 -48.93
N VAL A 19 -49.10 -11.26 -50.01
CA VAL A 19 -50.05 -10.61 -50.92
C VAL A 19 -51.47 -11.02 -50.53
N PHE A 20 -52.29 -10.05 -50.15
CA PHE A 20 -53.72 -10.22 -49.90
C PHE A 20 -54.51 -9.76 -51.12
N THR A 21 -55.42 -10.61 -51.62
CA THR A 21 -56.31 -10.25 -52.72
C THR A 21 -57.67 -9.85 -52.17
N VAL A 22 -58.13 -8.65 -52.52
CA VAL A 22 -59.46 -8.16 -52.19
C VAL A 22 -60.33 -8.26 -53.44
N THR A 23 -61.43 -8.99 -53.36
CA THR A 23 -62.36 -9.22 -54.48
C THR A 23 -63.74 -8.70 -54.11
N ASN A 24 -64.34 -7.90 -54.99
CA ASN A 24 -65.75 -7.53 -54.84
C ASN A 24 -66.64 -8.65 -55.39
N THR A 25 -67.28 -9.41 -54.51
CA THR A 25 -68.21 -10.49 -54.87
C THR A 25 -69.67 -10.04 -54.92
N GLY A 26 -69.95 -8.76 -54.64
CA GLY A 26 -71.29 -8.18 -54.69
C GLY A 26 -71.69 -7.77 -56.11
N GLY A 27 -72.98 -7.53 -56.32
CA GLY A 27 -73.53 -7.09 -57.60
C GLY A 27 -73.37 -5.60 -57.91
N ALA A 28 -72.80 -4.80 -57.00
CA ALA A 28 -72.60 -3.36 -57.13
C ALA A 28 -71.14 -2.97 -56.92
N THR A 29 -70.70 -1.84 -57.48
CA THR A 29 -69.35 -1.31 -57.28
C THR A 29 -69.10 -0.95 -55.81
N ALA A 30 -68.02 -1.48 -55.24
CA ALA A 30 -67.57 -1.15 -53.89
C ALA A 30 -67.01 0.28 -53.84
N ALA A 31 -67.34 1.04 -52.80
CA ALA A 31 -66.79 2.37 -52.57
C ALA A 31 -65.27 2.35 -52.36
N ALA A 32 -64.63 3.51 -52.42
CA ALA A 32 -63.20 3.65 -52.17
C ALA A 32 -62.82 3.00 -50.84
N MET A 33 -61.87 2.06 -50.89
CA MET A 33 -61.52 1.24 -49.73
C MET A 33 -60.35 1.85 -48.97
N THR A 34 -60.37 1.76 -47.64
CA THR A 34 -59.21 2.07 -46.79
C THR A 34 -58.71 0.79 -46.13
N PHE A 35 -57.41 0.73 -45.84
CA PHE A 35 -56.83 -0.39 -45.11
C PHE A 35 -55.92 0.08 -43.97
N ALA A 36 -55.90 -0.70 -42.89
CA ALA A 36 -55.16 -0.41 -41.68
C ALA A 36 -54.58 -1.70 -41.06
N LEU A 37 -53.47 -1.56 -40.35
CA LEU A 37 -52.84 -2.63 -39.58
C LEU A 37 -53.06 -2.36 -38.09
N SER A 38 -53.54 -3.36 -37.34
CA SER A 38 -53.71 -3.22 -35.89
C SER A 38 -52.37 -3.25 -35.12
N ASN A 39 -51.31 -3.73 -35.75
CA ASN A 39 -49.95 -3.75 -35.21
C ASN A 39 -48.94 -3.23 -36.25
N ALA A 40 -48.90 -1.92 -36.44
CA ALA A 40 -47.97 -1.26 -37.35
C ALA A 40 -46.49 -1.29 -36.87
N SER A 41 -46.23 -1.76 -35.63
CA SER A 41 -44.87 -1.95 -35.13
C SER A 41 -44.21 -3.23 -35.64
N ASN A 42 -45.03 -4.22 -36.08
CA ASN A 42 -44.54 -5.49 -36.61
C ASN A 42 -45.02 -5.82 -38.03
N PHE A 43 -45.90 -4.99 -38.59
CA PHE A 43 -46.37 -5.11 -39.96
C PHE A 43 -46.32 -3.75 -40.65
N ASP A 44 -45.94 -3.75 -41.91
CA ASP A 44 -45.85 -2.56 -42.75
C ASP A 44 -46.46 -2.83 -44.13
N PHE A 45 -46.97 -1.78 -44.77
CA PHE A 45 -47.47 -1.87 -46.14
C PHE A 45 -46.30 -1.72 -47.11
N ASP A 46 -46.21 -2.64 -48.06
CA ASP A 46 -45.25 -2.52 -49.16
C ASP A 46 -45.92 -1.90 -50.40
N SER A 47 -45.20 -1.06 -51.15
CA SER A 47 -45.76 -0.24 -52.24
C SER A 47 -46.12 -1.02 -53.51
N GLY A 48 -45.91 -2.34 -53.54
CA GLY A 48 -46.15 -3.19 -54.71
C GLY A 48 -47.58 -3.75 -54.88
N GLY A 49 -48.57 -3.30 -54.10
CA GLY A 49 -49.97 -3.69 -54.27
C GLY A 49 -50.71 -2.86 -55.32
N THR A 50 -51.80 -3.40 -55.89
CA THR A 50 -52.66 -2.68 -56.86
C THR A 50 -53.82 -1.94 -56.21
N CYS A 51 -54.15 -2.23 -54.94
CA CYS A 51 -55.08 -1.41 -54.17
C CYS A 51 -54.37 -0.17 -53.60
N VAL A 52 -54.99 1.00 -53.73
CA VAL A 52 -54.55 2.26 -53.14
C VAL A 52 -55.57 2.69 -52.09
N SER A 53 -55.11 2.83 -50.84
CA SER A 53 -55.95 3.20 -49.70
C SER A 53 -56.58 4.57 -49.92
N GLY A 54 -57.90 4.67 -49.74
CA GLY A 54 -58.69 5.89 -49.90
C GLY A 54 -59.11 6.22 -51.33
N SER A 55 -58.65 5.48 -52.36
CA SER A 55 -58.97 5.80 -53.76
C SER A 55 -59.38 4.63 -54.64
N THR A 56 -59.02 3.39 -54.32
CA THR A 56 -59.43 2.23 -55.13
C THR A 56 -60.88 1.84 -54.85
N SER A 57 -61.72 1.89 -55.89
CA SER A 57 -63.03 1.26 -55.95
C SER A 57 -62.96 -0.03 -56.79
N LEU A 58 -63.81 -1.00 -56.49
CA LEU A 58 -63.86 -2.27 -57.22
C LEU A 58 -65.23 -2.48 -57.84
N ALA A 59 -65.31 -2.55 -59.17
CA ALA A 59 -66.52 -2.98 -59.87
C ALA A 59 -66.92 -4.41 -59.44
N ALA A 60 -68.17 -4.80 -59.70
CA ALA A 60 -68.63 -6.16 -59.42
C ALA A 60 -67.71 -7.19 -60.10
N GLY A 61 -67.19 -8.16 -59.34
CA GLY A 61 -66.26 -9.19 -59.80
C GLY A 61 -64.79 -8.75 -59.92
N ALA A 62 -64.46 -7.46 -59.77
CA ALA A 62 -63.09 -6.97 -59.85
C ALA A 62 -62.27 -7.29 -58.58
N SER A 63 -60.96 -7.38 -58.72
CA SER A 63 -60.03 -7.63 -57.60
C SER A 63 -58.83 -6.67 -57.63
N CYS A 64 -58.27 -6.38 -56.46
CA CYS A 64 -56.98 -5.72 -56.32
C CYS A 64 -56.14 -6.40 -55.22
N THR A 65 -54.87 -6.04 -55.10
CA THR A 65 -53.93 -6.67 -54.16
C THR A 65 -53.35 -5.66 -53.17
N ILE A 66 -53.15 -6.10 -51.92
CA ILE A 66 -52.46 -5.37 -50.85
C ILE A 66 -51.25 -6.20 -50.45
N LYS A 67 -50.06 -5.59 -50.41
CA LYS A 67 -48.86 -6.24 -49.88
C LYS A 67 -48.61 -5.78 -48.46
N VAL A 68 -48.48 -6.76 -47.56
CA VAL A 68 -48.08 -6.52 -46.17
C VAL A 68 -46.80 -7.31 -45.92
N ARG A 69 -45.82 -6.70 -45.26
CA ARG A 69 -44.58 -7.36 -44.85
C ARG A 69 -44.41 -7.29 -43.34
N PRO A 70 -43.84 -8.32 -42.70
CA PRO A 70 -43.51 -8.24 -41.29
C PRO A 70 -42.21 -7.45 -41.08
N LEU A 71 -42.07 -6.80 -39.93
CA LEU A 71 -40.84 -6.16 -39.47
C LEU A 71 -40.58 -6.43 -37.99
N ALA A 72 -39.31 -6.50 -37.60
CA ALA A 72 -38.93 -6.65 -36.20
C ALA A 72 -37.51 -6.12 -35.94
N SER A 73 -37.26 -5.71 -34.69
CA SER A 73 -35.95 -5.28 -34.19
C SER A 73 -35.38 -6.20 -33.10
N ALA A 74 -36.14 -7.21 -32.66
CA ALA A 74 -35.75 -8.21 -31.68
C ALA A 74 -36.52 -9.52 -31.93
N ASP A 75 -36.00 -10.62 -31.40
CA ASP A 75 -36.68 -11.91 -31.47
C ASP A 75 -37.99 -11.87 -30.67
N ALA A 76 -39.11 -12.17 -31.33
CA ALA A 76 -40.44 -12.09 -30.74
C ALA A 76 -41.46 -12.85 -31.57
N THR A 77 -42.56 -13.27 -30.94
CA THR A 77 -43.80 -13.64 -31.63
C THR A 77 -44.73 -12.43 -31.67
N TYR A 78 -45.32 -12.14 -32.81
CA TYR A 78 -46.23 -11.01 -32.98
C TYR A 78 -47.48 -11.42 -33.75
N SER A 79 -48.57 -10.71 -33.45
CA SER A 79 -49.86 -10.87 -34.10
C SER A 79 -50.49 -9.51 -34.34
N GLY A 80 -51.42 -9.47 -35.29
CA GLY A 80 -52.19 -8.29 -35.65
C GLY A 80 -53.23 -8.65 -36.69
N ASN A 81 -53.86 -7.65 -37.27
CA ASN A 81 -54.91 -7.82 -38.26
C ASN A 81 -54.69 -6.79 -39.37
N LEU A 82 -54.86 -7.22 -40.62
CA LEU A 82 -55.13 -6.34 -41.75
C LEU A 82 -56.64 -6.15 -41.82
N THR A 83 -57.11 -4.91 -41.65
CA THR A 83 -58.51 -4.56 -41.82
C THR A 83 -58.68 -3.74 -43.08
N VAL A 84 -59.62 -4.16 -43.94
CA VAL A 84 -60.01 -3.45 -45.16
C VAL A 84 -61.45 -3.00 -44.99
N THR A 85 -61.69 -1.70 -45.15
CA THR A 85 -63.01 -1.08 -44.97
C THR A 85 -63.44 -0.41 -46.27
N SER A 86 -64.65 -0.75 -46.72
CA SER A 86 -65.38 -0.11 -47.82
C SER A 86 -66.81 0.11 -47.34
N ASN A 87 -67.81 -0.34 -48.10
CA ASN A 87 -69.20 -0.45 -47.68
C ASN A 87 -69.41 -1.52 -46.58
N ASN A 88 -68.45 -2.44 -46.42
CA ASN A 88 -68.36 -3.43 -45.35
C ASN A 88 -66.91 -3.48 -44.82
N SER A 89 -66.68 -4.22 -43.73
CA SER A 89 -65.36 -4.40 -43.14
C SER A 89 -64.93 -5.86 -43.20
N LEU A 90 -63.71 -6.09 -43.70
CA LEU A 90 -63.05 -7.39 -43.77
C LEU A 90 -61.81 -7.35 -42.89
N SER A 91 -61.51 -8.45 -42.20
CA SER A 91 -60.30 -8.57 -41.40
C SER A 91 -59.59 -9.89 -41.69
N ALA A 92 -58.28 -9.82 -41.93
CA ALA A 92 -57.41 -10.98 -42.04
C ALA A 92 -56.43 -10.97 -40.85
N ALA A 93 -56.38 -12.07 -40.11
CA ALA A 93 -55.41 -12.23 -39.04
C ALA A 93 -54.00 -12.35 -39.62
N LEU A 94 -53.07 -11.63 -39.01
CA LEU A 94 -51.64 -11.67 -39.27
C LEU A 94 -50.94 -12.25 -38.05
N SER A 95 -50.00 -13.16 -38.29
CA SER A 95 -49.14 -13.69 -37.24
C SER A 95 -47.75 -13.96 -37.80
N GLY A 96 -46.76 -13.91 -36.93
CA GLY A 96 -45.38 -14.04 -37.33
C GLY A 96 -44.43 -14.29 -36.18
N THR A 97 -43.24 -14.77 -36.53
CA THR A 97 -42.12 -14.88 -35.61
C THR A 97 -40.92 -14.14 -36.19
N ALA A 98 -40.21 -13.44 -35.32
CA ALA A 98 -38.89 -12.90 -35.58
C ALA A 98 -37.86 -13.77 -34.86
N THR A 99 -36.84 -14.19 -35.60
CA THR A 99 -35.72 -15.00 -35.09
C THR A 99 -34.42 -14.46 -35.66
N LYS A 100 -33.29 -14.78 -35.02
CA LYS A 100 -31.95 -14.38 -35.43
C LYS A 100 -31.71 -12.86 -35.41
N LEU A 101 -32.40 -12.11 -34.57
CA LEU A 101 -32.22 -10.66 -34.44
C LEU A 101 -31.42 -10.26 -33.19
N ASN A 102 -31.29 -11.12 -32.19
CA ASN A 102 -30.51 -10.83 -30.98
C ASN A 102 -29.02 -11.17 -31.18
N PRO A 103 -28.08 -10.20 -31.18
CA PRO A 103 -26.66 -10.49 -31.36
C PRO A 103 -26.07 -11.24 -30.15
N VAL A 104 -24.91 -11.90 -30.36
CA VAL A 104 -24.13 -12.49 -29.26
C VAL A 104 -23.76 -11.39 -28.27
N SER A 105 -24.10 -11.61 -26.99
CA SER A 105 -23.72 -10.75 -25.88
C SER A 105 -23.01 -11.59 -24.83
N LEU A 106 -21.69 -11.52 -24.84
CA LEU A 106 -20.86 -12.14 -23.82
C LEU A 106 -20.85 -11.27 -22.56
N SER A 107 -20.99 -11.90 -21.41
CA SER A 107 -20.77 -11.29 -20.11
C SER A 107 -19.66 -12.03 -19.36
N ILE A 108 -18.96 -11.31 -18.49
CA ILE A 108 -17.97 -11.88 -17.57
C ILE A 108 -18.27 -11.41 -16.16
N ALA A 109 -18.27 -12.34 -15.21
CA ALA A 109 -18.49 -12.04 -13.80
C ALA A 109 -17.59 -12.92 -12.92
N ALA A 110 -17.13 -12.39 -11.78
CA ALA A 110 -16.46 -13.18 -10.77
C ALA A 110 -17.50 -14.02 -10.01
N THR A 111 -17.32 -15.33 -9.97
CA THR A 111 -18.20 -16.26 -9.27
C THR A 111 -17.61 -16.77 -7.96
N ALA A 112 -16.30 -16.65 -7.77
CA ALA A 112 -15.64 -16.93 -6.50
C ALA A 112 -14.40 -16.03 -6.33
N GLY A 113 -14.26 -15.46 -5.12
CA GLY A 113 -13.20 -14.50 -4.80
C GLY A 113 -13.56 -13.06 -5.20
N THR A 114 -12.63 -12.13 -4.94
CA THR A 114 -12.86 -10.69 -5.11
C THR A 114 -11.81 -10.11 -6.07
N PRO A 115 -12.18 -9.76 -7.32
CA PRO A 115 -11.23 -9.28 -8.33
C PRO A 115 -10.45 -8.02 -7.92
N SER A 116 -11.03 -7.16 -7.08
CA SER A 116 -10.39 -5.94 -6.58
C SER A 116 -9.50 -6.15 -5.35
N ALA A 117 -9.42 -7.37 -4.81
CA ALA A 117 -8.66 -7.71 -3.60
C ALA A 117 -7.83 -8.99 -3.79
N MET A 118 -7.21 -9.15 -4.96
CA MET A 118 -6.33 -10.27 -5.28
C MET A 118 -4.94 -10.04 -4.67
N ASN A 119 -4.85 -10.09 -3.34
CA ASN A 119 -3.62 -9.78 -2.60
C ASN A 119 -2.64 -10.96 -2.57
N VAL A 120 -1.35 -10.65 -2.41
CA VAL A 120 -0.27 -11.63 -2.24
C VAL A 120 0.46 -11.31 -0.93
N THR A 121 0.74 -12.35 -0.14
CA THR A 121 1.60 -12.24 1.05
C THR A 121 2.87 -13.06 0.79
N GLY A 122 4.02 -12.38 0.82
CA GLY A 122 5.33 -12.99 0.75
C GLY A 122 5.79 -13.58 2.10
N PRO A 123 7.05 -14.02 2.18
CA PRO A 123 8.06 -13.94 1.13
C PRO A 123 7.88 -15.02 0.02
N GLY A 124 8.56 -14.82 -1.12
CA GLY A 124 8.61 -15.75 -2.26
C GLY A 124 9.05 -15.03 -3.54
N SER A 125 9.52 -15.79 -4.53
CA SER A 125 9.96 -15.27 -5.84
C SER A 125 9.59 -16.22 -6.99
N PRO A 126 8.35 -16.17 -7.49
CA PRO A 126 7.23 -15.38 -6.99
C PRO A 126 6.50 -16.04 -5.81
N ALA A 127 5.81 -15.22 -5.01
CA ALA A 127 4.74 -15.66 -4.12
C ALA A 127 3.38 -15.50 -4.80
N TYR A 128 2.37 -16.22 -4.31
CA TYR A 128 1.05 -16.27 -4.94
C TYR A 128 -0.08 -16.03 -3.95
N GLY A 129 -1.15 -15.40 -4.43
CA GLY A 129 -2.40 -15.26 -3.68
C GLY A 129 -3.43 -16.32 -4.07
N SER A 130 -4.63 -16.18 -3.49
CA SER A 130 -5.77 -17.05 -3.75
C SER A 130 -6.30 -16.90 -5.17
N ASN A 131 -6.84 -17.99 -5.72
CA ASN A 131 -7.51 -17.99 -7.01
C ASN A 131 -8.81 -17.16 -6.95
N VAL A 132 -9.11 -16.45 -8.05
CA VAL A 132 -10.43 -15.89 -8.36
C VAL A 132 -10.96 -16.58 -9.61
N THR A 133 -12.21 -17.03 -9.54
CA THR A 133 -12.88 -17.73 -10.64
C THR A 133 -13.86 -16.79 -11.32
N PHE A 134 -13.78 -16.72 -12.63
CA PHE A 134 -14.65 -15.93 -13.48
C PHE A 134 -15.50 -16.87 -14.34
N THR A 135 -16.77 -16.55 -14.50
CA THR A 135 -17.67 -17.22 -15.44
C THR A 135 -17.94 -16.29 -16.61
N ILE A 136 -17.73 -16.82 -17.81
CA ILE A 136 -18.01 -16.14 -19.08
C ILE A 136 -19.24 -16.81 -19.68
N THR A 137 -20.27 -16.03 -19.97
CA THR A 137 -21.58 -16.53 -20.40
C THR A 137 -21.99 -15.87 -21.71
N ASN A 138 -22.51 -16.67 -22.65
CA ASN A 138 -23.23 -16.13 -23.79
C ASN A 138 -24.69 -15.89 -23.40
N ALA A 139 -25.07 -14.63 -23.19
CA ALA A 139 -26.41 -14.22 -22.79
C ALA A 139 -27.40 -14.09 -23.96
N ALA A 140 -27.04 -14.54 -25.17
CA ALA A 140 -27.96 -14.56 -26.31
C ALA A 140 -29.15 -15.52 -26.04
N ALA A 141 -30.35 -15.12 -26.47
CA ALA A 141 -31.60 -15.76 -26.08
C ALA A 141 -31.89 -17.10 -26.79
N ALA A 142 -31.36 -17.37 -27.99
CA ALA A 142 -31.60 -18.67 -28.66
C ALA A 142 -30.73 -18.98 -29.89
N ASP A 143 -30.12 -17.99 -30.56
CA ASP A 143 -29.83 -18.19 -31.99
C ASP A 143 -28.35 -18.15 -32.39
N TYR A 144 -27.46 -17.64 -31.54
CA TYR A 144 -26.07 -17.40 -31.94
C TYR A 144 -25.06 -18.00 -30.95
N THR A 145 -24.25 -18.91 -31.46
CA THR A 145 -23.01 -19.35 -30.81
C THR A 145 -21.97 -18.23 -30.89
N SER A 146 -21.19 -18.03 -29.83
CA SER A 146 -20.12 -17.05 -29.82
C SER A 146 -19.04 -17.36 -30.86
N ALA A 147 -18.27 -16.34 -31.24
CA ALA A 147 -16.97 -16.59 -31.84
C ALA A 147 -16.08 -17.38 -30.86
N ALA A 148 -15.01 -18.00 -31.36
CA ALA A 148 -14.01 -18.63 -30.49
C ALA A 148 -13.49 -17.59 -29.49
N LEU A 149 -13.53 -17.94 -28.20
CA LEU A 149 -13.15 -17.03 -27.13
C LEU A 149 -11.63 -16.85 -27.11
N GLY A 150 -11.14 -15.63 -27.26
CA GLY A 150 -9.82 -15.27 -26.73
C GLY A 150 -9.96 -14.84 -25.28
N ILE A 151 -9.11 -15.32 -24.37
CA ILE A 151 -8.98 -14.77 -23.01
C ILE A 151 -7.58 -14.26 -22.79
N ALA A 152 -7.45 -13.05 -22.26
CA ALA A 152 -6.17 -12.39 -22.09
C ALA A 152 -6.11 -11.59 -20.79
N LEU A 153 -4.93 -11.57 -20.18
CA LEU A 153 -4.62 -10.72 -19.02
C LEU A 153 -3.79 -9.53 -19.50
N SER A 154 -4.15 -8.32 -19.10
CA SER A 154 -3.39 -7.12 -19.46
C SER A 154 -2.08 -6.97 -18.68
N ASN A 155 -1.94 -7.69 -17.56
CA ASN A 155 -0.76 -7.67 -16.70
C ASN A 155 -0.39 -9.12 -16.33
N THR A 156 0.43 -9.75 -17.17
CA THR A 156 0.91 -11.11 -16.95
C THR A 156 2.10 -11.20 -15.99
N THR A 157 2.59 -10.07 -15.49
CA THR A 157 3.66 -10.03 -14.46
C THR A 157 3.08 -10.23 -13.05
N ASN A 158 1.82 -9.87 -12.85
CA ASN A 158 1.16 -9.98 -11.54
C ASN A 158 -0.11 -10.84 -11.54
N PHE A 159 -0.55 -11.30 -12.70
CA PHE A 159 -1.69 -12.20 -12.82
C PHE A 159 -1.35 -13.33 -13.78
N GLN A 160 -1.71 -14.55 -13.40
CA GLN A 160 -1.59 -15.71 -14.28
C GLN A 160 -2.88 -16.52 -14.28
N PHE A 161 -3.13 -17.19 -15.40
CA PHE A 161 -4.15 -18.23 -15.46
C PHE A 161 -3.72 -19.45 -14.66
N ASN A 162 -4.64 -20.02 -13.89
CA ASN A 162 -4.43 -21.19 -13.05
C ASN A 162 -5.59 -22.19 -13.19
N GLY A 163 -6.07 -22.35 -14.42
CA GLY A 163 -7.15 -23.26 -14.79
C GLY A 163 -8.40 -22.57 -15.34
N GLY A 164 -9.50 -23.32 -15.38
CA GLY A 164 -10.74 -22.94 -16.04
C GLY A 164 -11.09 -23.87 -17.20
N THR A 165 -12.28 -23.71 -17.74
CA THR A 165 -12.78 -24.47 -18.91
C THR A 165 -12.78 -23.66 -20.21
N CYS A 166 -12.58 -22.34 -20.14
CA CYS A 166 -12.40 -21.51 -21.33
C CYS A 166 -11.01 -21.74 -21.94
N THR A 167 -10.98 -22.02 -23.23
CA THR A 167 -9.77 -22.16 -24.06
C THR A 167 -9.88 -21.21 -25.25
N THR A 168 -8.77 -20.97 -25.96
CA THR A 168 -8.76 -20.12 -27.17
C THR A 168 -9.65 -20.63 -28.30
N SER A 169 -10.10 -21.89 -28.23
CA SER A 169 -11.01 -22.53 -29.19
C SER A 169 -12.43 -22.69 -28.66
N THR A 170 -12.71 -22.33 -27.40
CA THR A 170 -14.04 -22.50 -26.82
C THR A 170 -15.03 -21.59 -27.52
N THR A 171 -16.16 -22.13 -27.94
CA THR A 171 -17.32 -21.38 -28.41
C THR A 171 -18.49 -21.65 -27.48
N LEU A 172 -19.29 -20.63 -27.16
CA LEU A 172 -20.43 -20.75 -26.26
C LEU A 172 -21.73 -20.72 -27.04
N ALA A 173 -22.48 -21.81 -27.01
CA ALA A 173 -23.87 -21.83 -27.44
C ALA A 173 -24.71 -20.83 -26.63
N PRO A 174 -25.89 -20.42 -27.11
CA PRO A 174 -26.82 -19.59 -26.34
C PRO A 174 -27.06 -20.13 -24.92
N GLY A 175 -26.89 -19.29 -23.90
CA GLY A 175 -27.02 -19.65 -22.49
C GLY A 175 -25.87 -20.48 -21.91
N ALA A 176 -24.91 -20.95 -22.71
CA ALA A 176 -23.77 -21.70 -22.23
C ALA A 176 -22.74 -20.78 -21.55
N SER A 177 -21.94 -21.38 -20.66
CA SER A 177 -20.85 -20.69 -19.98
C SER A 177 -19.59 -21.53 -19.90
N CYS A 178 -18.45 -20.86 -19.71
CA CYS A 178 -17.18 -21.48 -19.35
C CYS A 178 -16.51 -20.66 -18.23
N THR A 179 -15.48 -21.21 -17.61
CA THR A 179 -14.77 -20.55 -16.51
C THR A 179 -13.32 -20.22 -16.86
N ALA A 180 -12.81 -19.13 -16.27
CA ALA A 180 -11.39 -18.81 -16.23
C ALA A 180 -10.96 -18.64 -14.77
N VAL A 181 -9.85 -19.26 -14.37
CA VAL A 181 -9.31 -19.13 -13.02
C VAL A 181 -8.03 -18.30 -13.11
N VAL A 182 -7.98 -17.19 -12.38
CA VAL A 182 -6.82 -16.29 -12.35
C VAL A 182 -6.32 -16.21 -10.91
N ARG A 183 -5.01 -16.15 -10.71
CA ARG A 183 -4.40 -15.89 -9.41
C ARG A 183 -3.39 -14.75 -9.51
N PRO A 184 -3.23 -13.95 -8.44
CA PRO A 184 -2.19 -12.94 -8.41
C PRO A 184 -0.83 -13.54 -8.06
N GLU A 185 0.23 -12.91 -8.55
CA GLU A 185 1.61 -13.22 -8.21
C GLU A 185 2.45 -11.95 -8.00
N ALA A 186 3.44 -12.01 -7.12
CA ALA A 186 4.37 -10.92 -6.89
C ALA A 186 5.70 -11.44 -6.34
N SER A 187 6.76 -10.65 -6.52
CA SER A 187 8.10 -10.92 -5.96
C SER A 187 8.63 -9.77 -5.09
N ALA A 188 7.80 -8.75 -4.84
CA ALA A 188 8.13 -7.59 -4.03
C ALA A 188 6.86 -6.92 -3.51
N ASN A 189 7.00 -6.10 -2.46
CA ASN A 189 5.90 -5.26 -1.98
C ASN A 189 5.53 -4.23 -3.07
N THR A 190 4.28 -4.25 -3.54
CA THR A 190 3.79 -3.32 -4.55
C THR A 190 2.27 -3.39 -4.67
N SER A 191 1.66 -2.35 -5.22
CA SER A 191 0.27 -2.39 -5.68
C SER A 191 0.25 -2.64 -7.18
N TYR A 192 -0.68 -3.45 -7.66
CA TYR A 192 -0.80 -3.79 -9.07
C TYR A 192 -2.26 -3.89 -9.50
N SER A 193 -2.47 -3.66 -10.80
CA SER A 193 -3.78 -3.75 -11.44
C SER A 193 -3.63 -4.34 -12.85
N GLY A 194 -4.75 -4.77 -13.39
CA GLY A 194 -4.86 -5.30 -14.75
C GLY A 194 -6.31 -5.55 -15.11
N THR A 195 -6.53 -6.19 -16.25
CA THR A 195 -7.86 -6.63 -16.67
C THR A 195 -7.80 -8.07 -17.17
N LEU A 196 -8.89 -8.80 -16.97
CA LEU A 196 -9.20 -10.01 -17.72
C LEU A 196 -10.15 -9.61 -18.85
N ASN A 197 -9.69 -9.78 -20.09
CA ASN A 197 -10.42 -9.43 -21.30
C ASN A 197 -10.88 -10.70 -22.03
N VAL A 198 -12.12 -10.69 -22.51
CA VAL A 198 -12.63 -11.67 -23.47
C VAL A 198 -12.53 -11.05 -24.85
N VAL A 199 -11.66 -11.56 -25.71
CA VAL A 199 -11.44 -11.07 -27.07
C VAL A 199 -12.37 -11.81 -28.04
N ALA A 200 -13.67 -11.56 -27.90
CA ALA A 200 -14.70 -12.09 -28.80
C ALA A 200 -15.96 -11.22 -28.76
N ASN A 201 -16.68 -11.14 -29.90
CA ASN A 201 -17.96 -10.46 -30.03
C ASN A 201 -17.95 -9.02 -29.45
N ASN A 202 -18.66 -8.77 -28.34
CA ASN A 202 -18.75 -7.47 -27.66
C ASN A 202 -17.60 -7.17 -26.68
N ALA A 203 -16.58 -8.03 -26.65
CA ALA A 203 -15.34 -7.91 -25.89
C ALA A 203 -15.49 -7.45 -24.42
N PRO A 204 -16.25 -8.18 -23.57
CA PRO A 204 -16.40 -7.81 -22.17
C PRO A 204 -15.08 -7.94 -21.41
N LEU A 205 -14.86 -7.05 -20.44
CA LEU A 205 -13.69 -7.03 -19.58
C LEU A 205 -14.06 -6.84 -18.11
N ILE A 206 -13.17 -7.28 -17.22
CA ILE A 206 -13.28 -7.01 -15.78
C ILE A 206 -11.93 -6.56 -15.22
N SER A 207 -11.96 -5.55 -14.35
CA SER A 207 -10.76 -5.04 -13.68
C SER A 207 -10.30 -5.96 -12.55
N LEU A 208 -9.00 -6.14 -12.45
CA LEU A 208 -8.29 -6.88 -11.42
C LEU A 208 -7.40 -5.91 -10.64
N ALA A 209 -7.32 -6.08 -9.33
CA ALA A 209 -6.45 -5.29 -8.47
C ALA A 209 -5.99 -6.09 -7.26
N GLY A 210 -4.80 -5.76 -6.77
CA GLY A 210 -4.23 -6.40 -5.59
C GLY A 210 -3.06 -5.62 -5.00
N THR A 211 -2.70 -6.01 -3.79
CA THR A 211 -1.51 -5.54 -3.09
C THR A 211 -0.63 -6.73 -2.70
N ALA A 212 0.67 -6.55 -2.83
CA ALA A 212 1.68 -7.48 -2.38
C ALA A 212 2.38 -6.90 -1.15
N VAL A 213 2.46 -7.69 -0.07
CA VAL A 213 3.12 -7.34 1.20
C VAL A 213 3.93 -8.52 1.74
N GLY A 214 4.81 -8.29 2.71
CA GLY A 214 5.54 -9.37 3.40
C GLY A 214 6.97 -9.62 2.89
N TRP A 215 7.47 -8.81 1.94
CA TRP A 215 8.89 -8.80 1.60
C TRP A 215 9.66 -7.86 2.53
N THR A 216 10.77 -8.35 3.06
CA THR A 216 11.71 -7.57 3.86
C THR A 216 13.08 -7.58 3.19
N VAL A 217 13.91 -6.59 3.51
CA VAL A 217 15.34 -6.58 3.16
C VAL A 217 16.14 -6.81 4.42
N THR A 218 17.14 -7.69 4.37
CA THR A 218 18.08 -7.87 5.47
C THR A 218 19.28 -6.95 5.29
N ILE A 219 19.57 -6.14 6.31
CA ILE A 219 20.70 -5.19 6.29
C ILE A 219 21.52 -5.40 7.56
N ASN A 220 22.84 -5.52 7.39
CA ASN A 220 23.79 -5.59 8.50
C ASN A 220 24.76 -4.42 8.39
N ALA A 221 24.61 -3.44 9.26
CA ALA A 221 25.50 -2.30 9.37
C ALA A 221 26.56 -2.56 10.44
N LEU A 222 27.81 -2.17 10.17
CA LEU A 222 28.94 -2.36 11.06
C LEU A 222 29.56 -1.02 11.45
N VAL A 223 29.70 -0.78 12.75
CA VAL A 223 30.47 0.34 13.30
C VAL A 223 31.84 -0.18 13.68
N ALA A 224 32.83 0.04 12.80
CA ALA A 224 34.17 -0.54 12.91
C ALA A 224 35.22 0.44 13.48
N SER A 225 34.86 1.70 13.70
CA SER A 225 35.76 2.74 14.22
C SER A 225 35.03 3.66 15.18
N ASN A 226 35.81 4.29 16.07
CA ASN A 226 35.27 5.24 17.03
C ASN A 226 34.51 6.36 16.33
N SER A 227 33.35 6.70 16.86
CA SER A 227 32.41 7.61 16.22
C SER A 227 31.62 8.39 17.27
N TYR A 228 31.04 9.51 16.85
CA TYR A 228 30.20 10.32 17.71
C TYR A 228 28.75 10.37 17.23
N ASN A 229 27.81 10.46 18.17
CA ASN A 229 26.42 10.84 17.94
C ASN A 229 25.76 10.07 16.78
N LEU A 230 25.90 8.74 16.78
CA LEU A 230 25.40 7.90 15.70
C LEU A 230 23.88 7.79 15.74
N ASP A 231 23.29 7.71 14.55
CA ASP A 231 21.86 7.43 14.39
C ASP A 231 21.67 6.06 13.71
N PHE A 232 20.93 5.18 14.36
CA PHE A 232 20.71 3.80 13.92
C PHE A 232 20.10 3.72 12.52
N ARG A 233 19.13 4.59 12.23
CA ARG A 233 18.49 4.65 10.91
C ARG A 233 19.52 5.02 9.83
N THR A 234 20.32 6.05 10.10
CA THR A 234 21.38 6.52 9.20
C THR A 234 22.40 5.43 8.91
N LEU A 235 22.77 4.63 9.91
CA LEU A 235 23.66 3.48 9.73
C LEU A 235 23.08 2.43 8.77
N LEU A 236 21.79 2.12 8.88
CA LEU A 236 21.13 1.19 7.96
C LEU A 236 21.02 1.75 6.53
N LEU A 237 20.72 3.05 6.38
CA LEU A 237 20.70 3.71 5.07
C LEU A 237 22.08 3.64 4.39
N ASN A 238 23.14 3.95 5.13
CA ASN A 238 24.51 3.87 4.64
C ASN A 238 24.95 2.43 4.31
N ALA A 239 24.35 1.44 4.97
CA ALA A 239 24.55 0.02 4.68
C ALA A 239 23.71 -0.51 3.50
N GLY A 240 23.01 0.37 2.77
CA GLY A 240 22.30 0.03 1.54
C GLY A 240 20.79 -0.15 1.69
N TRP A 241 20.21 0.18 2.86
CA TRP A 241 18.76 0.22 2.99
C TRP A 241 18.16 1.38 2.19
N ASN A 242 17.07 1.14 1.47
CA ASN A 242 16.40 2.17 0.67
C ASN A 242 15.45 3.09 1.47
N GLY A 243 15.26 2.83 2.77
CA GLY A 243 14.42 3.62 3.66
C GLY A 243 12.90 3.42 3.52
N SER A 244 12.44 2.59 2.57
CA SER A 244 11.01 2.39 2.26
C SER A 244 10.55 0.94 2.33
N THR A 245 11.39 -0.04 1.99
CA THR A 245 11.06 -1.46 2.14
C THR A 245 11.22 -1.86 3.61
N PRO A 246 10.29 -2.62 4.21
CA PRO A 246 10.47 -3.15 5.56
C PRO A 246 11.84 -3.84 5.72
N VAL A 247 12.52 -3.58 6.83
CA VAL A 247 13.92 -4.01 7.03
C VAL A 247 14.05 -4.95 8.21
N VAL A 248 14.79 -6.03 8.05
CA VAL A 248 15.38 -6.80 9.15
C VAL A 248 16.81 -6.29 9.31
N GLY A 249 16.96 -5.27 10.15
CA GLY A 249 18.17 -4.45 10.23
C GLY A 249 18.95 -4.71 11.51
N THR A 250 20.23 -5.07 11.37
CA THR A 250 21.15 -5.21 12.50
C THR A 250 22.24 -4.16 12.42
N VAL A 251 22.45 -3.40 13.50
CA VAL A 251 23.64 -2.55 13.69
C VAL A 251 24.54 -3.23 14.70
N THR A 252 25.80 -3.46 14.32
CA THR A 252 26.82 -4.05 15.20
C THR A 252 27.91 -3.04 15.52
N VAL A 253 28.14 -2.77 16.80
CA VAL A 253 29.31 -2.05 17.30
C VAL A 253 30.41 -3.06 17.62
N ASN A 254 31.55 -2.95 16.95
CA ASN A 254 32.67 -3.88 17.14
C ASN A 254 33.31 -3.78 18.52
N GLY A 255 33.95 -4.88 18.95
CA GLY A 255 34.79 -4.87 20.14
C GLY A 255 35.91 -3.85 20.01
N GLY A 256 36.18 -3.12 21.10
CA GLY A 256 37.18 -2.05 21.14
C GLY A 256 36.76 -0.73 20.48
N VAL A 257 35.58 -0.66 19.85
CA VAL A 257 35.03 0.58 19.29
C VAL A 257 34.26 1.35 20.35
N VAL A 258 34.43 2.67 20.36
CA VAL A 258 33.67 3.60 21.20
C VAL A 258 32.75 4.46 20.34
N VAL A 259 31.45 4.37 20.62
CA VAL A 259 30.44 5.29 20.15
C VAL A 259 30.13 6.23 21.32
N GLY A 260 30.41 7.52 21.16
CA GLY A 260 30.16 8.49 22.24
C GLY A 260 29.42 9.75 21.82
N SER A 261 29.15 10.64 22.77
CA SER A 261 28.55 11.95 22.48
C SER A 261 29.60 13.05 22.47
N THR A 262 29.44 14.05 21.59
CA THR A 262 30.30 15.25 21.56
C THR A 262 30.04 16.22 22.72
N SER A 263 28.88 16.11 23.39
CA SER A 263 28.48 16.97 24.50
C SER A 263 27.61 16.21 25.51
N THR A 264 27.39 16.81 26.68
CA THR A 264 26.51 16.27 27.74
C THR A 264 25.02 16.34 27.40
N SER A 265 24.63 17.14 26.40
CA SER A 265 23.24 17.26 25.93
C SER A 265 22.89 16.32 24.78
N ALA A 266 23.90 15.76 24.11
CA ALA A 266 23.70 14.86 22.98
C ALA A 266 23.83 13.39 23.41
N TYR A 267 23.17 12.50 22.67
CA TYR A 267 23.26 11.06 22.88
C TYR A 267 24.41 10.45 22.08
N ALA A 268 25.01 9.38 22.59
CA ALA A 268 26.03 8.63 21.87
C ALA A 268 25.43 7.87 20.67
N LEU A 269 24.30 7.20 20.88
CA LEU A 269 23.57 6.48 19.83
C LEU A 269 22.06 6.68 19.97
N THR A 270 21.38 6.99 18.87
CA THR A 270 19.92 7.12 18.82
C THR A 270 19.28 6.02 17.99
N VAL A 271 18.20 5.42 18.50
CA VAL A 271 17.30 4.51 17.79
C VAL A 271 15.94 5.17 17.69
N GLN A 272 15.73 5.92 16.60
CA GLN A 272 14.57 6.79 16.42
C GLN A 272 14.17 6.90 14.94
N GLY A 273 13.10 7.65 14.68
CA GLY A 273 12.55 7.86 13.34
C GLY A 273 11.53 6.80 12.92
N ALA A 274 11.00 6.94 11.71
CA ALA A 274 9.90 6.11 11.21
C ALA A 274 10.41 4.92 10.39
N PHE A 275 10.06 3.70 10.79
CA PHE A 275 10.35 2.48 10.03
C PHE A 275 9.08 1.93 9.38
N PRO A 276 9.15 1.39 8.14
CA PRO A 276 8.00 0.76 7.52
C PRO A 276 7.43 -0.37 8.40
N PRO A 277 6.09 -0.53 8.49
CA PRO A 277 5.48 -1.64 9.20
C PRO A 277 6.05 -3.00 8.76
N GLY A 278 6.29 -3.89 9.71
CA GLY A 278 6.95 -5.19 9.47
C GLY A 278 8.48 -5.16 9.54
N SER A 279 9.09 -4.01 9.82
CA SER A 279 10.54 -3.94 10.12
C SER A 279 10.85 -4.53 11.50
N SER A 280 12.03 -5.13 11.64
CA SER A 280 12.59 -5.65 12.89
C SER A 280 14.02 -5.16 13.05
N LEU A 281 14.34 -4.58 14.20
CA LEU A 281 15.59 -3.88 14.44
C LEU A 281 16.40 -4.55 15.55
N ALA A 282 17.69 -4.73 15.34
CA ALA A 282 18.61 -5.28 16.33
C ALA A 282 19.86 -4.41 16.49
N LEU A 283 20.24 -4.12 17.73
CA LEU A 283 21.51 -3.51 18.11
C LEU A 283 22.37 -4.55 18.81
N VAL A 284 23.55 -4.83 18.27
CA VAL A 284 24.57 -5.69 18.89
C VAL A 284 25.72 -4.80 19.34
N ASN A 285 25.89 -4.63 20.65
CA ASN A 285 27.00 -3.87 21.20
C ASN A 285 28.09 -4.80 21.75
N ASN A 286 29.25 -4.84 21.11
CA ASN A 286 30.44 -5.52 21.63
C ASN A 286 31.50 -4.52 22.14
N GLY A 287 31.26 -3.21 21.97
CA GLY A 287 32.17 -2.12 22.33
C GLY A 287 31.62 -1.24 23.43
N TYR A 288 31.78 0.07 23.28
CA TYR A 288 31.32 1.09 24.22
C TYR A 288 30.27 1.99 23.54
N ILE A 289 29.15 2.22 24.22
CA ILE A 289 28.18 3.28 23.90
C ILE A 289 28.09 4.18 25.13
N VAL A 290 28.78 5.33 25.10
CA VAL A 290 29.01 6.13 26.31
C VAL A 290 28.74 7.63 26.14
N GLY A 291 28.09 8.24 27.13
CA GLY A 291 27.92 9.70 27.16
C GLY A 291 29.24 10.45 27.36
N ALA A 292 29.22 11.76 27.12
CA ALA A 292 30.32 12.68 27.46
C ALA A 292 30.40 12.90 28.97
N GLY A 293 31.59 13.11 29.52
CA GLY A 293 31.77 13.45 30.92
C GLY A 293 31.37 14.89 31.21
N GLY A 294 30.81 15.13 32.40
CA GLY A 294 30.52 16.48 32.89
C GLY A 294 31.79 17.22 33.28
N ALA A 295 31.89 18.52 32.98
CA ALA A 295 33.01 19.33 33.42
C ALA A 295 33.02 19.51 34.94
N GLY A 296 34.21 19.50 35.54
CA GLY A 296 34.40 19.86 36.94
C GLY A 296 34.11 21.35 37.17
N SER A 297 33.60 21.69 38.35
CA SER A 297 33.28 23.07 38.68
C SER A 297 34.55 23.92 38.76
N SER A 298 34.52 25.08 38.10
CA SER A 298 35.58 26.08 38.16
C SER A 298 35.34 27.05 39.30
N THR A 299 36.43 27.48 39.94
CA THR A 299 36.36 28.31 41.12
C THR A 299 37.05 29.67 40.90
N SER A 300 36.35 30.75 41.26
CA SER A 300 36.81 32.14 41.22
C SER A 300 35.99 32.99 42.19
N LEU A 301 36.44 34.22 42.49
CA LEU A 301 35.68 35.19 43.28
C LEU A 301 34.21 35.37 42.83
N ALA A 302 33.93 35.18 41.54
CA ALA A 302 32.62 35.40 40.94
C ALA A 302 31.90 34.09 40.56
N SER A 303 32.54 32.93 40.73
CA SER A 303 31.99 31.63 40.32
C SER A 303 32.46 30.53 41.28
N SER A 304 31.54 30.00 42.07
CA SER A 304 31.67 28.71 42.74
C SER A 304 30.40 27.92 42.45
N GLY A 305 30.47 26.60 42.36
CA GLY A 305 29.34 25.87 41.81
C GLY A 305 29.47 24.36 41.87
N SER A 306 28.37 23.69 41.53
CA SER A 306 28.40 22.24 41.40
C SER A 306 29.04 21.83 40.08
N GLY A 307 29.61 20.62 40.03
CA GLY A 307 30.08 20.07 38.76
C GLY A 307 28.94 19.87 37.77
N GLU A 308 29.25 19.79 36.48
CA GLU A 308 28.24 19.60 35.44
C GLU A 308 27.79 18.13 35.37
N LYS A 309 26.53 17.92 34.98
CA LYS A 309 25.96 16.60 34.77
C LYS A 309 26.64 15.89 33.59
N GLY A 310 26.86 14.57 33.73
CA GLY A 310 27.32 13.71 32.65
C GLY A 310 26.28 13.51 31.54
N GLY A 311 26.75 13.27 30.32
CA GLY A 311 25.91 13.08 29.14
C GLY A 311 25.21 11.72 29.08
N ASN A 312 24.09 11.66 28.37
CA ASN A 312 23.34 10.42 28.21
C ASN A 312 23.94 9.57 27.07
N ALA A 313 23.82 8.23 27.15
CA ALA A 313 24.38 7.33 26.15
C ALA A 313 23.38 6.92 25.06
N LEU A 314 22.47 6.00 25.37
CA LEU A 314 21.58 5.38 24.39
C LEU A 314 20.16 5.96 24.51
N TYR A 315 19.62 6.44 23.38
CA TYR A 315 18.26 6.95 23.29
C TYR A 315 17.41 6.10 22.36
N VAL A 316 16.30 5.54 22.85
CA VAL A 316 15.44 4.60 22.11
C VAL A 316 13.98 5.05 22.11
N GLN A 317 13.46 5.45 20.94
CA GLN A 317 12.05 5.84 20.79
C GLN A 317 11.17 4.75 20.16
N ILE A 318 11.78 3.75 19.52
CA ILE A 318 11.07 2.71 18.75
C ILE A 318 11.52 1.31 19.17
N PRO A 319 10.66 0.28 18.99
CA PRO A 319 11.00 -1.10 19.36
C PRO A 319 12.31 -1.59 18.73
N VAL A 320 13.22 -2.12 19.56
CA VAL A 320 14.51 -2.68 19.13
C VAL A 320 14.94 -3.82 20.05
N TYR A 321 15.55 -4.85 19.47
CA TYR A 321 16.22 -5.90 20.22
C TYR A 321 17.66 -5.49 20.51
N VAL A 322 18.10 -5.58 21.76
CA VAL A 322 19.48 -5.19 22.15
C VAL A 322 20.21 -6.39 22.72
N SER A 323 21.35 -6.74 22.11
CA SER A 323 22.32 -7.68 22.65
C SER A 323 23.58 -6.91 23.04
N ASN A 324 23.78 -6.68 24.34
CA ASN A 324 24.95 -6.00 24.86
C ASN A 324 25.93 -7.02 25.45
N ALA A 325 27.09 -7.14 24.83
CA ALA A 325 28.27 -7.84 25.35
C ALA A 325 29.38 -6.84 25.78
N GLY A 326 29.19 -5.56 25.50
CA GLY A 326 30.10 -4.47 25.89
C GLY A 326 29.54 -3.60 27.02
N VAL A 327 29.82 -2.30 26.93
CA VAL A 327 29.41 -1.29 27.93
C VAL A 327 28.43 -0.29 27.30
N ILE A 328 27.31 -0.06 27.98
CA ILE A 328 26.41 1.08 27.73
C ILE A 328 26.41 1.93 28.99
N ALA A 329 26.83 3.19 28.91
CA ALA A 329 26.98 4.00 30.11
C ALA A 329 26.73 5.49 29.94
N GLY A 330 26.05 6.10 30.90
CA GLY A 330 26.05 7.55 30.99
C GLY A 330 27.46 8.08 31.27
N GLY A 331 27.74 9.31 30.88
CA GLY A 331 28.95 10.01 31.30
C GLY A 331 28.96 10.20 32.82
N GLY A 332 30.15 10.27 33.40
CA GLY A 332 30.31 10.65 34.80
C GLY A 332 30.05 12.14 35.02
N GLY A 333 29.48 12.51 36.16
CA GLY A 333 29.32 13.90 36.55
C GLY A 333 30.66 14.55 36.93
N GLY A 334 30.82 15.84 36.71
CA GLY A 334 31.99 16.58 37.17
C GLY A 334 31.98 16.76 38.69
N GLY A 335 33.15 16.87 39.31
CA GLY A 335 33.29 17.16 40.73
C GLY A 335 32.92 18.61 41.07
N GLY A 336 32.43 18.82 42.28
CA GLY A 336 32.19 20.16 42.81
C GLY A 336 33.47 20.84 43.29
N ASP A 337 33.52 22.17 43.26
CA ASP A 337 34.68 22.91 43.74
C ASP A 337 34.66 23.10 45.27
N ASN A 338 35.79 23.58 45.78
CA ASN A 338 36.00 23.98 47.16
C ASN A 338 36.45 25.44 47.19
N SER A 339 35.53 26.32 47.57
CA SER A 339 35.68 27.79 47.51
C SER A 339 35.51 28.46 48.88
N GLY A 340 35.71 27.73 49.98
CA GLY A 340 35.52 28.24 51.34
C GLY A 340 36.84 28.49 52.06
N GLY A 341 37.06 29.74 52.49
CA GLY A 341 38.22 30.10 53.32
C GLY A 341 39.45 30.51 52.51
N ALA A 342 40.63 29.97 52.87
CA ALA A 342 41.95 30.40 52.36
C ALA A 342 42.47 29.56 51.17
N SER A 343 41.63 28.71 50.57
CA SER A 343 42.01 27.79 49.50
C SER A 343 40.94 27.69 48.41
N TRP A 344 41.38 27.58 47.16
CA TRP A 344 40.54 27.50 45.97
C TRP A 344 40.95 26.27 45.17
N VAL A 345 40.18 25.19 45.32
CA VAL A 345 40.42 23.92 44.62
C VAL A 345 39.23 23.61 43.72
N ALA A 346 39.50 23.57 42.41
CA ALA A 346 38.47 23.29 41.42
C ALA A 346 38.10 21.80 41.39
N GLY A 347 36.89 21.50 40.91
CA GLY A 347 36.43 20.12 40.74
C GLY A 347 37.05 19.44 39.52
N SER A 348 37.13 18.12 39.56
CA SER A 348 37.67 17.30 38.46
C SER A 348 36.60 16.90 37.45
N GLY A 349 36.98 16.61 36.21
CA GLY A 349 36.02 16.27 35.15
C GLY A 349 35.59 14.80 35.17
N GLY A 350 34.33 14.53 34.82
CA GLY A 350 33.76 13.17 34.81
C GLY A 350 34.23 12.30 33.63
N ALA A 351 33.99 10.99 33.74
CA ALA A 351 34.34 10.03 32.69
C ALA A 351 33.43 10.15 31.44
N GLY A 352 33.96 9.87 30.26
CA GLY A 352 33.17 9.80 29.02
C GLY A 352 34.05 9.73 27.78
N PHE A 353 33.45 9.48 26.60
CA PHE A 353 34.24 9.41 25.37
C PHE A 353 34.89 10.75 25.02
N VAL A 354 34.12 11.84 25.17
CA VAL A 354 34.69 13.16 25.46
C VAL A 354 34.77 13.26 26.98
N PRO A 355 35.97 13.17 27.59
CA PRO A 355 36.07 13.27 29.04
C PRO A 355 35.73 14.68 29.50
N GLY A 356 35.18 14.78 30.71
CA GLY A 356 34.90 16.07 31.34
C GLY A 356 36.18 16.87 31.52
N ALA A 357 36.13 18.15 31.14
CA ALA A 357 37.23 19.06 31.42
C ALA A 357 37.39 19.26 32.93
N ALA A 358 38.64 19.48 33.35
CA ALA A 358 38.92 19.92 34.72
C ALA A 358 38.36 21.33 34.94
N GLY A 359 37.84 21.58 36.14
CA GLY A 359 37.57 22.94 36.57
C GLY A 359 38.86 23.74 36.70
N ILE A 360 38.80 25.03 36.36
CA ILE A 360 39.91 25.96 36.53
C ILE A 360 39.81 26.69 37.87
N ALA A 361 40.93 26.89 38.54
CA ALA A 361 41.02 27.76 39.71
C ALA A 361 41.66 29.09 39.28
N SER A 362 40.90 30.19 39.38
CA SER A 362 41.39 31.52 38.95
C SER A 362 42.34 32.12 40.00
N PRO A 363 43.43 32.79 39.60
CA PRO A 363 44.39 33.33 40.56
C PRO A 363 43.77 34.40 41.44
N TRP A 364 43.78 34.19 42.76
CA TRP A 364 43.59 35.26 43.73
C TRP A 364 44.74 35.33 44.73
N GLN A 365 44.98 36.53 45.28
CA GLN A 365 46.16 36.89 46.08
C GLN A 365 46.71 35.76 46.96
N GLN A 366 47.96 35.35 46.70
CA GLN A 366 48.83 34.46 47.52
C GLN A 366 48.25 33.12 48.01
N VAL A 367 47.02 32.76 47.64
CA VAL A 367 46.43 31.46 47.96
C VAL A 367 46.78 30.43 46.90
N PRO A 368 47.06 29.16 47.28
CA PRO A 368 47.30 28.09 46.33
C PRO A 368 46.04 27.84 45.48
N ASN A 369 46.18 27.90 44.15
CA ASN A 369 45.10 27.64 43.21
C ASN A 369 45.36 26.29 42.56
N VAL A 370 44.46 25.33 42.77
CA VAL A 370 44.65 23.97 42.27
C VAL A 370 43.51 23.64 41.31
N ALA A 371 43.86 23.46 40.03
CA ALA A 371 42.94 23.00 39.01
C ALA A 371 42.57 21.53 39.26
N GLY A 372 41.38 21.13 38.82
CA GLY A 372 40.97 19.73 38.83
C GLY A 372 41.79 18.88 37.85
N ASN A 373 41.50 17.58 37.83
CA ASN A 373 42.02 16.65 36.85
C ASN A 373 40.96 16.36 35.78
N VAL A 374 41.38 16.22 34.52
CA VAL A 374 40.50 15.82 33.41
C VAL A 374 40.10 14.35 33.60
N GLY A 375 38.87 14.00 33.23
CA GLY A 375 38.44 12.61 33.21
C GLY A 375 39.16 11.76 32.14
N THR A 376 38.81 10.49 32.08
CA THR A 376 39.21 9.56 31.03
C THR A 376 37.96 8.92 30.41
N LEU A 377 38.13 7.96 29.50
CA LEU A 377 37.01 7.21 28.94
C LEU A 377 36.16 6.54 30.04
N THR A 378 36.80 5.92 31.02
CA THR A 378 36.12 5.06 31.99
C THR A 378 36.15 5.59 33.42
N ALA A 379 37.17 6.38 33.77
CA ALA A 379 37.36 6.93 35.11
C ALA A 379 37.22 8.44 35.12
N GLY A 380 36.60 8.98 36.17
CA GLY A 380 36.60 10.43 36.40
C GLY A 380 37.98 10.91 36.85
N GLY A 381 38.23 12.20 36.71
CA GLY A 381 39.47 12.81 37.18
C GLY A 381 39.55 12.72 38.70
N SER A 382 40.70 12.30 39.22
CA SER A 382 40.94 12.21 40.67
C SER A 382 40.77 13.58 41.34
N SER A 383 40.41 13.60 42.63
CA SER A 383 40.31 14.86 43.39
C SER A 383 41.62 15.62 43.38
N ALA A 384 41.54 16.91 43.09
CA ALA A 384 42.64 17.83 43.32
C ALA A 384 42.73 18.17 44.81
N GLN A 385 43.94 18.26 45.36
CA GLN A 385 44.20 18.63 46.75
C GLN A 385 45.14 19.83 46.81
N ASN A 386 44.87 20.78 47.71
CA ASN A 386 45.80 21.85 48.00
C ASN A 386 47.05 21.30 48.72
N PRO A 387 48.29 21.62 48.28
CA PRO A 387 49.50 21.15 48.95
C PRO A 387 49.72 21.65 50.38
N TYR A 388 48.99 22.70 50.78
CA TYR A 388 49.22 23.44 52.03
C TYR A 388 48.13 23.22 53.08
N ASP A 389 47.01 22.59 52.73
CA ASP A 389 45.92 22.22 53.65
C ASP A 389 45.15 20.98 53.16
N ASP A 390 44.15 20.53 53.92
CA ASP A 390 43.32 19.36 53.56
C ASP A 390 42.14 19.72 52.63
N SER A 391 42.14 20.91 52.03
CA SER A 391 41.08 21.28 51.09
C SER A 391 41.22 20.50 49.78
N MET A 392 40.11 19.89 49.38
CA MET A 392 40.02 19.10 48.16
C MET A 392 38.83 19.55 47.33
N GLY A 393 39.02 19.59 46.01
CA GLY A 393 37.93 19.60 45.04
C GLY A 393 37.37 18.19 44.90
N GLY A 394 36.11 18.07 44.51
CA GLY A 394 35.49 16.77 44.27
C GLY A 394 36.12 16.06 43.07
N ALA A 395 36.27 14.74 43.15
CA ALA A 395 36.62 13.90 42.00
C ALA A 395 35.48 13.93 40.97
N GLY A 396 35.83 13.72 39.70
CA GLY A 396 34.85 13.40 38.67
C GLY A 396 34.30 12.00 38.89
N GLY A 397 33.04 11.77 38.52
CA GLY A 397 32.42 10.45 38.55
C GLY A 397 32.98 9.54 37.46
N ASN A 398 33.06 8.24 37.74
CA ASN A 398 33.25 7.24 36.68
C ASN A 398 32.01 7.16 35.78
N LEU A 399 32.06 6.35 34.72
CA LEU A 399 30.91 6.13 33.84
C LEU A 399 29.66 5.73 34.66
N GLY A 400 28.58 6.47 34.46
CA GLY A 400 27.30 6.28 35.15
C GLY A 400 27.26 6.70 36.61
N GLN A 401 28.29 7.40 37.12
CA GLN A 401 28.37 7.86 38.50
C GLN A 401 28.33 9.39 38.59
N ALA A 402 27.73 9.90 39.67
CA ALA A 402 27.79 11.32 39.98
C ALA A 402 29.23 11.72 40.34
N GLY A 403 29.57 12.99 40.13
CA GLY A 403 30.80 13.55 40.67
C GLY A 403 30.75 13.65 42.19
N GLU A 404 31.92 13.68 42.82
CA GLU A 404 32.01 13.86 44.26
C GLU A 404 31.82 15.32 44.66
N ARG A 405 31.38 15.52 45.89
CA ARG A 405 31.28 16.85 46.50
C ARG A 405 32.68 17.31 46.91
N GLY A 406 33.03 18.54 46.53
CA GLY A 406 34.10 19.30 47.21
C GLY A 406 33.49 19.97 48.44
N MET A 407 33.31 21.29 48.38
CA MET A 407 32.31 21.98 49.21
C MET A 407 30.95 22.02 48.51
N ASN A 408 30.95 22.33 47.21
CA ASN A 408 29.77 22.29 46.37
C ASN A 408 29.51 20.87 45.83
N GLY A 409 28.27 20.61 45.44
CA GLY A 409 27.85 19.28 44.94
C GLY A 409 28.60 18.85 43.68
N GLY A 410 28.80 17.55 43.51
CA GLY A 410 29.18 17.03 42.19
C GLY A 410 27.98 17.06 41.24
N GLY A 411 28.27 17.04 39.95
CA GLY A 411 27.27 16.88 38.90
C GLY A 411 26.68 15.48 38.92
N GLU A 412 25.43 15.37 38.49
CA GLU A 412 24.74 14.08 38.39
C GLU A 412 25.38 13.17 37.33
N ALA A 413 25.13 11.86 37.48
CA ALA A 413 25.45 10.89 36.43
C ALA A 413 24.62 11.15 35.17
N GLY A 414 25.20 10.88 34.01
CA GLY A 414 24.45 10.69 32.78
C GLY A 414 23.62 9.42 32.82
N ILE A 415 22.53 9.39 32.05
CA ILE A 415 21.65 8.24 31.93
C ILE A 415 22.21 7.28 30.87
N ALA A 416 22.32 5.99 31.21
CA ALA A 416 22.85 4.98 30.30
C ALA A 416 21.89 4.69 29.16
N VAL A 417 20.59 4.54 29.49
CA VAL A 417 19.54 4.18 28.55
C VAL A 417 18.29 4.99 28.85
N ILE A 418 17.79 5.69 27.84
CA ILE A 418 16.48 6.35 27.87
C ILE A 418 15.58 5.65 26.85
N GLY A 419 14.36 5.29 27.30
CA GLY A 419 13.38 4.61 26.46
C GLY A 419 13.44 3.08 26.58
N ASN A 420 13.82 2.57 27.74
CA ASN A 420 13.96 1.14 28.03
C ASN A 420 12.68 0.34 27.75
N LYS A 421 11.50 0.96 27.87
CA LYS A 421 10.20 0.36 27.49
C LYS A 421 10.13 -0.10 26.02
N ASN A 422 10.97 0.48 25.16
CA ASN A 422 11.05 0.14 23.74
C ASN A 422 12.14 -0.91 23.45
N ILE A 423 12.87 -1.36 24.47
CA ILE A 423 13.97 -2.30 24.31
C ILE A 423 13.53 -3.70 24.73
N SER A 424 13.75 -4.67 23.85
CA SER A 424 13.75 -6.08 24.18
C SER A 424 15.19 -6.57 24.35
N TRP A 425 15.64 -6.68 25.60
CA TRP A 425 17.00 -7.13 25.91
C TRP A 425 17.17 -8.62 25.62
N LEU A 426 18.11 -8.93 24.71
CA LEU A 426 18.57 -10.29 24.42
C LEU A 426 19.79 -10.65 25.29
N ALA A 427 20.63 -9.65 25.60
CA ALA A 427 21.74 -9.74 26.55
C ALA A 427 21.98 -8.36 27.18
N TYR A 428 22.20 -8.30 28.50
CA TYR A 428 22.32 -7.04 29.24
C TYR A 428 23.73 -6.46 29.26
N GLY A 429 24.78 -7.30 29.30
CA GLY A 429 26.17 -6.84 29.42
C GLY A 429 26.39 -5.91 30.62
N SER A 430 27.31 -4.95 30.48
CA SER A 430 27.49 -3.88 31.47
C SER A 430 26.67 -2.65 31.12
N ILE A 431 25.77 -2.25 32.02
CA ILE A 431 25.01 -1.00 31.94
C ILE A 431 25.37 -0.15 33.16
N LEU A 432 26.01 1.01 32.93
CA LEU A 432 26.51 1.87 34.02
C LEU A 432 25.78 3.22 34.00
N GLY A 433 24.94 3.44 35.00
CA GLY A 433 24.10 4.63 35.16
C GLY A 433 22.61 4.30 35.10
N PRO A 434 21.74 5.31 35.28
CA PRO A 434 20.29 5.11 35.26
C PRO A 434 19.76 4.53 33.94
N VAL A 435 18.62 3.86 34.03
CA VAL A 435 17.85 3.30 32.91
C VAL A 435 16.39 3.74 33.08
N GLU A 436 15.87 4.46 32.08
CA GLU A 436 14.55 5.11 32.11
C GLU A 436 13.59 4.59 31.04
#